data_AF-A0A372LV00-F1
#
_entry.id   AF-A0A372LV00-F1
#
_cell.length_a   1.000
_cell.length_b   1.000
_cell.length_c   1.000
_cell.angle_alpha   90.00
_cell.angle_beta   90.00
_cell.angle_gamma   90.00
#
_symmetry.space_group_name_H-M   'P 1'
#
loop_
_entity.id
_entity.type
_entity.pdbx_description
1 polymer ?
#
loop_
_entity_poly.entity_id
_entity_poly.type
_entity_poly.pdbx_seq_one_letter_code
_entity_poly.pdbx_strand_id
1 'polypeptide(L)'
;MPRWEIPEEFLDGYADMLAEVARTGRRLNREELKARRVVGEQAAEAGHSLRALISQHLAATRESWPAAASAADSAVRVLAAVEQAVDALAEGYERAQHLAVRQEEGSRREFIDDLLHGRSDLGSLMERAERFGLRLSLAHAVAVAEGPDSYHEADPVARRVESALNGRFGDRSILLTTKDGRLICIAPGDQGDVLTYFAKQAHDATDGGRTAIGRAHPGAGGVVQSYEEAVGVLDLADRMHLDDPVLRVAELLVYPVLTRDRQAMADLVSNTLGPLRQARGGPGPLLETLNAYFDSGCVAAETARRLNLSVRALTYRLDRIRQLTGSDPADPLHRYTLQTAVIGARLLDWQSWEEPA
;
A
#
# COMPACT_ATOMS: atom_id res chain seq x y z
N MET A 1 -16.55 0.50 -37.28
CA MET A 1 -16.82 -0.14 -35.98
C MET A 1 -18.31 -0.42 -35.92
N PRO A 2 -18.76 -1.65 -35.63
CA PRO A 2 -20.19 -1.91 -35.54
C PRO A 2 -20.74 -1.08 -34.37
N ARG A 3 -21.83 -0.34 -34.59
CA ARG A 3 -22.64 0.18 -33.48
C ARG A 3 -23.11 -1.06 -32.74
N TRP A 4 -22.59 -1.33 -31.53
CA TRP A 4 -23.29 -2.22 -30.61
C TRP A 4 -24.63 -1.55 -30.35
N GLU A 5 -25.64 -1.96 -31.11
CA GLU A 5 -27.03 -1.59 -30.88
C GLU A 5 -27.41 -2.18 -29.55
N ILE A 6 -27.69 -1.32 -28.58
CA ILE A 6 -28.24 -1.71 -27.30
C ILE A 6 -29.60 -2.36 -27.59
N PRO A 7 -29.90 -3.54 -27.02
CA PRO A 7 -31.17 -4.24 -27.28
C PRO A 7 -32.40 -3.34 -27.09
N GLU A 8 -33.45 -3.56 -27.90
CA GLU A 8 -34.68 -2.75 -27.83
C GLU A 8 -35.38 -2.84 -26.47
N GLU A 9 -35.12 -3.89 -25.68
CA GLU A 9 -35.68 -4.08 -24.32
C GLU A 9 -35.36 -2.91 -23.38
N PHE A 10 -34.26 -2.17 -23.61
CA PHE A 10 -33.91 -0.98 -22.83
C PHE A 10 -34.81 0.24 -23.16
N LEU A 11 -35.64 0.16 -24.20
CA LEU A 11 -36.64 1.17 -24.56
C LEU A 11 -38.07 0.78 -24.15
N ASP A 12 -38.27 -0.38 -23.51
CA ASP A 12 -39.60 -0.90 -23.19
C ASP A 12 -40.42 0.11 -22.38
N GLY A 13 -41.65 0.34 -22.84
CA GLY A 13 -42.61 1.29 -22.25
C GLY A 13 -42.21 2.76 -22.34
N TYR A 14 -41.10 3.12 -22.99
CA TYR A 14 -40.63 4.51 -23.10
C TYR A 14 -41.55 5.37 -23.98
N ALA A 15 -41.90 4.87 -25.17
CA ALA A 15 -42.75 5.60 -26.11
C ALA A 15 -44.17 5.83 -25.55
N ASP A 16 -44.75 4.80 -24.91
CA ASP A 16 -46.07 4.90 -24.28
C ASP A 16 -46.09 5.91 -23.13
N MET A 17 -45.02 5.95 -22.34
CA MET A 17 -44.84 6.93 -21.27
C MET A 17 -44.85 8.37 -21.82
N LEU A 18 -44.12 8.64 -22.91
CA LEU A 18 -44.11 9.96 -23.55
C LEU A 18 -45.47 10.32 -24.17
N ALA A 19 -46.14 9.35 -24.78
CA ALA A 19 -47.48 9.55 -25.34
C ALA A 19 -48.50 9.92 -24.25
N GLU A 20 -48.41 9.28 -23.08
CA GLU A 20 -49.27 9.56 -21.93
C GLU A 20 -49.01 10.94 -21.33
N VAL A 21 -47.75 11.38 -21.25
CA VAL A 21 -47.38 12.74 -20.85
C VAL A 21 -47.96 13.76 -21.84
N ALA A 22 -47.84 13.53 -23.15
CA ALA A 22 -48.38 14.42 -24.16
C ALA A 22 -49.91 14.55 -24.07
N ARG A 23 -50.61 13.45 -23.76
CA ARG A 23 -52.07 13.40 -23.66
C ARG A 23 -52.60 14.06 -22.39
N THR A 24 -51.94 13.84 -21.26
CA THR A 24 -52.46 14.26 -19.94
C THR A 24 -51.81 15.54 -19.42
N GLY A 25 -50.63 15.91 -19.94
CA GLY A 25 -49.84 17.03 -19.46
C GLY A 25 -49.20 16.81 -18.09
N ARG A 26 -49.26 15.60 -17.53
CA ARG A 26 -48.67 15.27 -16.23
C ARG A 26 -47.14 15.12 -16.34
N ARG A 27 -46.45 15.19 -15.20
CA ARG A 27 -45.04 14.80 -15.08
C ARG A 27 -44.88 13.29 -14.88
N LEU A 28 -43.67 12.78 -15.07
CA LEU A 28 -43.35 11.41 -14.73
C LEU A 28 -43.55 11.17 -13.23
N ASN A 29 -44.20 10.05 -12.90
CA ASN A 29 -44.43 9.64 -11.53
C ASN A 29 -43.21 8.91 -10.95
N ARG A 30 -43.23 8.62 -9.64
CA ARG A 30 -42.10 7.97 -8.96
C ARG A 30 -41.79 6.57 -9.49
N GLU A 31 -42.80 5.80 -9.87
CA GLU A 31 -42.62 4.44 -10.41
C GLU A 31 -42.02 4.46 -11.82
N GLU A 32 -42.43 5.41 -12.66
CA GLU A 32 -41.85 5.61 -14.00
C GLU A 32 -40.37 6.00 -13.92
N LEU A 33 -40.03 6.94 -13.03
CA LEU A 33 -38.63 7.32 -12.78
C LEU A 33 -37.82 6.15 -12.21
N LYS A 34 -38.40 5.36 -11.30
CA LYS A 34 -37.76 4.16 -10.76
C LYS A 34 -37.52 3.11 -11.85
N ALA A 35 -38.47 2.89 -12.75
CA ALA A 35 -38.30 1.99 -13.88
C ALA A 35 -37.16 2.46 -14.81
N ARG A 36 -37.03 3.77 -15.06
CA ARG A 36 -35.91 4.32 -15.84
C ARG A 36 -34.55 4.13 -15.15
N ARG A 37 -34.48 4.29 -13.82
CA ARG A 37 -33.27 3.95 -13.05
C ARG A 37 -32.87 2.48 -13.23
N VAL A 38 -33.83 1.55 -13.11
CA VAL A 38 -33.57 0.11 -13.26
C VAL A 38 -33.02 -0.22 -14.65
N VAL A 39 -33.56 0.39 -15.70
CA VAL A 39 -33.03 0.26 -17.07
C VAL A 39 -31.57 0.75 -17.15
N GLY A 40 -31.26 1.87 -16.51
CA GLY A 40 -29.89 2.39 -16.40
C GLY A 40 -28.94 1.44 -15.66
N GLU A 41 -29.40 0.86 -14.54
CA GLU A 41 -28.66 -0.13 -13.75
C GLU A 41 -28.35 -1.38 -14.59
N GLN A 42 -29.36 -1.97 -15.23
CA GLN A 42 -29.21 -3.15 -16.10
C GLN A 42 -28.26 -2.89 -17.28
N ALA A 43 -28.31 -1.69 -17.86
CA ALA A 43 -27.44 -1.35 -18.98
C ALA A 43 -25.97 -1.24 -18.54
N ALA A 44 -25.72 -0.71 -17.34
CA ALA A 44 -24.39 -0.68 -16.74
C ALA A 44 -23.87 -2.10 -16.45
N GLU A 45 -24.70 -2.96 -15.88
CA GLU A 45 -24.37 -4.37 -15.59
C GLU A 45 -24.09 -5.18 -16.87
N ALA A 46 -24.80 -4.87 -17.97
CA ALA A 46 -24.57 -5.46 -19.29
C ALA A 46 -23.35 -4.87 -20.04
N GLY A 47 -22.65 -3.88 -19.46
CA GLY A 47 -21.44 -3.27 -20.05
C GLY A 47 -21.72 -2.33 -21.22
N HIS A 48 -22.95 -1.84 -21.38
CA HIS A 48 -23.29 -0.86 -22.41
C HIS A 48 -22.82 0.54 -22.03
N SER A 49 -22.46 1.38 -23.00
CA SER A 49 -22.04 2.75 -22.70
C SER A 49 -23.23 3.67 -22.41
N LEU A 50 -23.15 4.49 -21.37
CA LEU A 50 -24.14 5.53 -21.07
C LEU A 50 -24.42 6.43 -22.28
N ARG A 51 -23.38 6.82 -23.01
CA ARG A 51 -23.51 7.64 -24.23
C ARG A 51 -24.39 6.98 -25.29
N ALA A 52 -24.20 5.70 -25.56
CA ALA A 52 -25.02 4.97 -26.53
C ALA A 52 -26.47 4.84 -26.04
N LEU A 53 -26.66 4.59 -24.74
CA LEU A 53 -27.98 4.45 -24.12
C LEU A 53 -28.80 5.75 -24.22
N ILE A 54 -28.19 6.89 -23.90
CA ILE A 54 -28.80 8.22 -24.06
C ILE A 54 -29.08 8.50 -25.55
N SER A 55 -28.13 8.21 -26.43
CA SER A 55 -28.30 8.45 -27.87
C SER A 55 -29.47 7.66 -28.45
N GLN A 56 -29.69 6.44 -27.98
CA GLN A 56 -30.79 5.57 -28.37
C GLN A 56 -32.14 6.11 -27.86
N HIS A 57 -32.22 6.53 -26.58
CA HIS A 57 -33.43 7.14 -26.03
C HIS A 57 -33.83 8.40 -26.80
N LEU A 58 -32.87 9.27 -27.13
CA LEU A 58 -33.12 10.47 -27.93
C LEU A 58 -33.51 10.16 -29.38
N ALA A 59 -33.08 9.03 -29.94
CA ALA A 59 -33.51 8.58 -31.27
C ALA A 59 -34.96 8.07 -31.20
N ALA A 60 -35.29 7.25 -30.20
CA ALA A 60 -36.64 6.75 -29.97
C ALA A 60 -37.65 7.89 -29.75
N THR A 61 -37.27 8.95 -29.01
CA THR A 61 -38.10 10.16 -28.88
C THR A 61 -38.41 10.82 -30.22
N ARG A 62 -37.43 10.87 -31.13
CA ARG A 62 -37.60 11.50 -32.46
C ARG A 62 -38.49 10.66 -33.38
N GLU A 63 -38.35 9.35 -33.33
CA GLU A 63 -39.14 8.42 -34.14
C GLU A 63 -40.58 8.30 -33.62
N SER A 64 -40.75 8.30 -32.30
CA SER A 64 -42.05 8.13 -31.63
C SER A 64 -42.60 9.43 -31.05
N TRP A 65 -42.34 10.58 -31.70
CA TRP A 65 -42.81 11.87 -31.20
C TRP A 65 -44.34 11.88 -31.09
N PRO A 66 -44.93 12.15 -29.90
CA PRO A 66 -46.37 12.04 -29.73
C PRO A 66 -47.15 13.02 -30.61
N ALA A 67 -48.16 12.55 -31.35
CA ALA A 67 -49.01 13.42 -32.18
C ALA A 67 -49.74 14.52 -31.36
N ALA A 68 -50.05 14.21 -30.10
CA ALA A 68 -50.64 15.15 -29.13
C ALA A 68 -49.67 16.24 -28.66
N ALA A 69 -48.38 16.15 -29.02
CA ALA A 69 -47.35 17.15 -28.74
C ALA A 69 -47.19 18.19 -29.87
N SER A 70 -48.20 18.34 -30.73
CA SER A 70 -48.21 19.32 -31.83
C SER A 70 -48.38 20.77 -31.36
N ALA A 71 -48.95 21.00 -30.18
CA ALA A 71 -49.02 22.31 -29.53
C ALA A 71 -47.74 22.61 -28.73
N ALA A 72 -47.28 23.87 -28.76
CA ALA A 72 -46.02 24.30 -28.14
C ALA A 72 -45.90 23.91 -26.65
N ASP A 73 -46.97 24.10 -25.86
CA ASP A 73 -46.99 23.74 -24.44
C ASP A 73 -46.88 22.22 -24.20
N SER A 74 -47.45 21.41 -25.10
CA SER A 74 -47.38 19.95 -25.02
C SER A 74 -45.99 19.44 -25.41
N ALA A 75 -45.37 20.04 -26.43
CA ALA A 75 -43.97 19.77 -26.79
C ALA A 75 -43.00 20.07 -25.64
N VAL A 76 -43.16 21.19 -24.95
CA VAL A 76 -42.33 21.54 -23.77
C VAL A 76 -42.49 20.51 -22.66
N ARG A 77 -43.71 20.01 -22.42
CA ARG A 77 -43.95 18.97 -21.39
C ARG A 77 -43.33 17.63 -21.76
N VAL A 78 -43.40 17.22 -23.02
CA VAL A 78 -42.73 16.00 -23.50
C VAL A 78 -41.22 16.12 -23.37
N LEU A 79 -40.63 17.26 -23.75
CA LEU A 79 -39.19 17.51 -23.56
C LEU A 79 -38.79 17.43 -22.07
N ALA A 80 -39.58 18.01 -21.18
CA ALA A 80 -39.34 17.91 -19.74
C ALA A 80 -39.44 16.46 -19.23
N ALA A 81 -40.34 15.64 -19.79
CA ALA A 81 -40.41 14.21 -19.44
C ALA A 81 -39.23 13.42 -20.00
N VAL A 82 -38.73 13.77 -21.19
CA VAL A 82 -37.51 13.18 -21.76
C VAL A 82 -36.32 13.50 -20.86
N GLU A 83 -36.17 14.75 -20.42
CA GLU A 83 -35.13 15.17 -19.47
C GLU A 83 -35.22 14.36 -18.17
N GLN A 84 -36.40 14.29 -17.56
CA GLN A 84 -36.64 13.48 -16.36
C GLN A 84 -36.29 11.98 -16.54
N ALA A 85 -36.61 11.41 -17.71
CA ALA A 85 -36.32 10.01 -18.00
C ALA A 85 -34.82 9.76 -18.21
N VAL A 86 -34.13 10.65 -18.94
CA VAL A 86 -32.69 10.57 -19.18
C VAL A 86 -31.91 10.76 -17.88
N ASP A 87 -32.30 11.72 -17.04
CA ASP A 87 -31.68 11.94 -15.73
C ASP A 87 -31.83 10.71 -14.82
N ALA A 88 -33.04 10.15 -14.74
CA ALA A 88 -33.28 8.94 -13.94
C ALA A 88 -32.48 7.74 -14.46
N LEU A 89 -32.36 7.59 -15.79
CA LEU A 89 -31.57 6.53 -16.40
C LEU A 89 -30.07 6.71 -16.16
N ALA A 90 -29.55 7.94 -16.27
CA ALA A 90 -28.16 8.25 -15.95
C ALA A 90 -27.87 8.01 -14.46
N GLU A 91 -28.77 8.42 -13.55
CA GLU A 91 -28.64 8.19 -12.11
C GLU A 91 -28.51 6.70 -11.78
N GLY A 92 -29.37 5.85 -12.38
CA GLY A 92 -29.29 4.39 -12.21
C GLY A 92 -27.99 3.80 -12.75
N TYR A 93 -27.59 4.22 -13.94
CA TYR A 93 -26.35 3.77 -14.57
C TYR A 93 -25.11 4.13 -13.73
N GLU A 94 -24.99 5.38 -13.30
CA GLU A 94 -23.86 5.86 -12.49
C GLU A 94 -23.81 5.15 -11.13
N ARG A 95 -24.98 4.92 -10.51
CA ARG A 95 -25.08 4.18 -9.25
C ARG A 95 -24.59 2.73 -9.41
N ALA A 96 -25.00 2.02 -10.46
CA ALA A 96 -24.56 0.67 -10.73
C ALA A 96 -23.06 0.61 -11.02
N GLN A 97 -22.52 1.54 -11.82
CA GLN A 97 -21.08 1.68 -12.06
C GLN A 97 -20.30 1.92 -10.76
N HIS A 98 -20.74 2.85 -9.92
CA HIS A 98 -20.09 3.12 -8.63
C HIS A 98 -20.16 1.91 -7.68
N LEU A 99 -21.27 1.17 -7.68
CA LEU A 99 -21.39 -0.04 -6.87
C LEU A 99 -20.47 -1.14 -7.36
N ALA A 100 -20.38 -1.33 -8.68
CA ALA A 100 -19.48 -2.31 -9.31
C ALA A 100 -18.01 -2.02 -8.98
N VAL A 101 -17.58 -0.76 -9.11
CA VAL A 101 -16.21 -0.32 -8.73
C VAL A 101 -15.93 -0.62 -7.26
N ARG A 102 -16.85 -0.26 -6.35
CA ARG A 102 -16.68 -0.54 -4.91
C ARG A 102 -16.64 -2.03 -4.59
N GLN A 103 -17.45 -2.83 -5.29
CA GLN A 103 -17.45 -4.29 -5.10
C GLN A 103 -16.15 -4.91 -5.61
N GLU A 104 -15.62 -4.42 -6.73
CA GLU A 104 -14.32 -4.85 -7.24
C GLU A 104 -13.17 -4.45 -6.32
N GLU A 105 -13.15 -3.21 -5.83
CA GLU A 105 -12.19 -2.74 -4.81
C GLU A 105 -12.27 -3.58 -3.53
N GLY A 106 -13.49 -3.88 -3.05
CA GLY A 106 -13.71 -4.75 -1.89
C GLY A 106 -13.20 -6.18 -2.12
N SER A 107 -13.46 -6.76 -3.29
CA SER A 107 -13.02 -8.11 -3.65
C SER A 107 -11.49 -8.20 -3.77
N ARG A 108 -10.87 -7.16 -4.33
CA ARG A 108 -9.41 -7.00 -4.42
C ARG A 108 -8.80 -6.90 -3.03
N ARG A 109 -9.41 -6.14 -2.11
CA ARG A 109 -8.93 -6.00 -0.74
C ARG A 109 -9.01 -7.30 0.04
N GLU A 110 -10.14 -7.98 -0.01
CA GLU A 110 -10.31 -9.31 0.61
C GLU A 110 -9.27 -10.30 0.06
N PHE A 111 -9.00 -10.26 -1.24
CA PHE A 111 -8.02 -11.15 -1.86
C PHE A 111 -6.62 -10.88 -1.34
N ILE A 112 -6.23 -9.62 -1.20
CA ILE A 112 -4.91 -9.26 -0.68
C ILE A 112 -4.81 -9.62 0.81
N ASP A 113 -5.86 -9.41 1.59
CA ASP A 113 -5.84 -9.78 3.00
C ASP A 113 -5.70 -11.29 3.19
N ASP A 114 -6.44 -12.08 2.40
CA ASP A 114 -6.32 -13.53 2.34
C ASP A 114 -4.92 -13.98 1.92
N LEU A 115 -4.36 -13.31 0.89
CA LEU A 115 -3.03 -13.58 0.36
C LEU A 115 -1.95 -13.29 1.41
N LEU A 116 -2.00 -12.13 2.08
CA LEU A 116 -1.00 -11.70 3.04
C LEU A 116 -1.06 -12.48 4.36
N HIS A 117 -2.24 -12.97 4.76
CA HIS A 117 -2.37 -13.78 5.98
C HIS A 117 -2.29 -15.29 5.73
N GLY A 118 -2.23 -15.73 4.46
CA GLY A 118 -2.25 -17.14 4.09
C GLY A 118 -3.50 -17.89 4.56
N ARG A 119 -4.65 -17.20 4.68
CA ARG A 119 -5.88 -17.71 5.31
C ARG A 119 -6.80 -18.50 4.37
N SER A 120 -6.46 -18.60 3.08
CA SER A 120 -7.34 -19.16 2.04
C SER A 120 -6.73 -20.36 1.33
N ASP A 121 -7.59 -21.19 0.74
CA ASP A 121 -7.16 -22.31 -0.07
C ASP A 121 -6.44 -21.80 -1.34
N LEU A 122 -5.39 -22.53 -1.76
CA LEU A 122 -4.55 -22.14 -2.91
C LEU A 122 -5.34 -22.07 -4.22
N GLY A 123 -6.41 -22.86 -4.38
CA GLY A 123 -7.23 -22.89 -5.60
C GLY A 123 -8.01 -21.59 -5.79
N SER A 124 -8.74 -21.17 -4.76
CA SER A 124 -9.47 -19.90 -4.72
C SER A 124 -8.55 -18.68 -4.88
N LEU A 125 -7.38 -18.71 -4.25
CA LEU A 125 -6.36 -17.65 -4.41
C LEU A 125 -5.86 -17.58 -5.85
N MET A 126 -5.63 -18.70 -6.53
CA MET A 126 -5.16 -18.71 -7.92
C MET A 126 -6.19 -18.14 -8.90
N GLU A 127 -7.47 -18.53 -8.77
CA GLU A 127 -8.56 -18.03 -9.62
C GLU A 127 -8.72 -16.51 -9.50
N ARG A 128 -8.66 -15.99 -8.27
CA ARG A 128 -8.75 -14.55 -7.99
C ARG A 128 -7.50 -13.80 -8.41
N ALA A 129 -6.31 -14.40 -8.27
CA ALA A 129 -5.05 -13.75 -8.61
C ALA A 129 -4.96 -13.40 -10.10
N GLU A 130 -5.37 -14.31 -10.99
CA GLU A 130 -5.37 -14.03 -12.43
C GLU A 130 -6.27 -12.86 -12.79
N ARG A 131 -7.45 -12.76 -12.15
CA ARG A 131 -8.37 -11.62 -12.33
C ARG A 131 -7.71 -10.28 -11.94
N PHE A 132 -6.86 -10.28 -10.92
CA PHE A 132 -6.12 -9.08 -10.47
C PHE A 132 -4.73 -8.95 -11.11
N GLY A 133 -4.46 -9.74 -12.15
CA GLY A 133 -3.21 -9.69 -12.91
C GLY A 133 -2.02 -10.37 -12.24
N LEU A 134 -2.15 -11.02 -11.09
CA LEU A 134 -1.06 -11.72 -10.41
C LEU A 134 -0.93 -13.17 -10.90
N ARG A 135 0.26 -13.55 -11.35
CA ARG A 135 0.57 -14.92 -11.75
C ARG A 135 1.33 -15.64 -10.65
N LEU A 136 0.61 -16.19 -9.67
CA LEU A 136 1.18 -16.81 -8.46
C LEU A 136 2.14 -17.99 -8.72
N SER A 137 2.28 -18.48 -9.96
CA SER A 137 3.31 -19.44 -10.35
C SER A 137 4.73 -18.86 -10.41
N LEU A 138 4.85 -17.53 -10.50
CA LEU A 138 6.13 -16.82 -10.56
C LEU A 138 6.62 -16.42 -9.16
N ALA A 139 7.89 -16.03 -9.08
CA ALA A 139 8.40 -15.35 -7.90
C ALA A 139 7.87 -13.92 -7.83
N HIS A 140 7.56 -13.46 -6.63
CA HIS A 140 7.09 -12.10 -6.36
C HIS A 140 7.92 -11.47 -5.27
N ALA A 141 8.10 -10.16 -5.38
CA ALA A 141 8.66 -9.32 -4.34
C ALA A 141 7.62 -8.26 -3.95
N VAL A 142 7.68 -7.85 -2.68
CA VAL A 142 6.75 -6.91 -2.06
C VAL A 142 7.54 -5.73 -1.53
N ALA A 143 7.09 -4.52 -1.87
CA ALA A 143 7.53 -3.29 -1.25
C ALA A 143 6.44 -2.74 -0.34
N VAL A 144 6.84 -2.25 0.83
CA VAL A 144 5.95 -1.68 1.85
C VAL A 144 6.45 -0.28 2.19
N ALA A 145 5.63 0.72 1.94
CA ALA A 145 5.91 2.11 2.24
C ALA A 145 5.13 2.56 3.48
N GLU A 146 5.81 3.30 4.34
CA GLU A 146 5.31 3.92 5.55
C GLU A 146 5.54 5.44 5.44
N GLY A 147 4.45 6.20 5.56
CA GLY A 147 4.46 7.65 5.45
C GLY A 147 4.45 8.31 6.84
N PRO A 148 4.66 9.63 6.92
CA PRO A 148 4.48 10.39 8.16
C PRO A 148 3.03 10.29 8.68
N ASP A 149 2.07 10.22 7.76
CA ASP A 149 0.67 9.92 8.03
C ASP A 149 0.32 8.52 7.50
N SER A 150 -0.67 7.88 8.15
CA SER A 150 -1.16 6.58 7.71
C SER A 150 -1.83 6.68 6.34
N TYR A 151 -1.43 5.80 5.42
CA TYR A 151 -2.08 5.71 4.11
C TYR A 151 -3.50 5.16 4.26
N HIS A 152 -4.43 5.80 3.56
CA HIS A 152 -5.82 5.34 3.45
C HIS A 152 -6.17 5.06 1.99
N GLU A 153 -7.19 4.24 1.77
CA GLU A 153 -7.53 3.76 0.43
C GLU A 153 -8.04 4.87 -0.50
N ALA A 154 -8.69 5.89 0.07
CA ALA A 154 -9.11 7.09 -0.65
C ALA A 154 -8.01 8.17 -0.73
N ASP A 155 -6.79 7.88 -0.26
CA ASP A 155 -5.70 8.83 -0.20
C ASP A 155 -5.26 9.23 -1.62
N PRO A 156 -5.22 10.53 -1.94
CA PRO A 156 -4.65 11.04 -3.18
C PRO A 156 -3.24 10.50 -3.49
N VAL A 157 -2.45 10.18 -2.45
CA VAL A 157 -1.10 9.62 -2.60
C VAL A 157 -1.13 8.24 -3.26
N ALA A 158 -1.98 7.33 -2.78
CA ALA A 158 -2.10 5.98 -3.33
C ALA A 158 -2.49 6.04 -4.83
N ARG A 159 -3.47 6.88 -5.18
CA ARG A 159 -3.89 7.09 -6.57
C ARG A 159 -2.81 7.71 -7.45
N ARG A 160 -2.02 8.65 -6.91
CA ARG A 160 -0.89 9.26 -7.63
C ARG A 160 0.20 8.23 -7.93
N VAL A 161 0.55 7.41 -6.93
CA VAL A 161 1.54 6.34 -7.08
C VAL A 161 1.05 5.29 -8.08
N GLU A 162 -0.22 4.88 -8.01
CA GLU A 162 -0.84 3.94 -8.97
C GLU A 162 -0.79 4.48 -10.40
N SER A 163 -1.21 5.74 -10.60
CA SER A 163 -1.17 6.40 -11.91
C SER A 163 0.26 6.51 -12.47
N ALA A 164 1.25 6.82 -11.63
CA ALA A 164 2.64 6.88 -12.03
C ALA A 164 3.20 5.50 -12.43
N LEU A 165 2.86 4.46 -11.68
CA LEU A 165 3.25 3.08 -11.99
C LEU A 165 2.65 2.62 -13.31
N ASN A 166 1.34 2.81 -13.50
CA ASN A 166 0.63 2.43 -14.72
C ASN A 166 1.15 3.21 -15.94
N GLY A 167 1.43 4.51 -15.77
CA GLY A 167 1.99 5.34 -16.85
C GLY A 167 3.39 4.91 -17.30
N ARG A 168 4.22 4.38 -16.38
CA ARG A 168 5.60 3.96 -16.70
C ARG A 168 5.69 2.50 -17.16
N PHE A 169 4.95 1.60 -16.53
CA PHE A 169 5.11 0.16 -16.70
C PHE A 169 3.94 -0.49 -17.46
N GLY A 170 2.83 0.23 -17.68
CA GLY A 170 1.61 -0.30 -18.31
C GLY A 170 0.87 -1.29 -17.41
N ASP A 171 0.02 -2.13 -18.02
CA ASP A 171 -0.73 -3.20 -17.34
C ASP A 171 0.15 -4.42 -17.02
N ARG A 172 1.33 -4.18 -16.44
CA ARG A 172 2.10 -5.29 -15.84
C ARG A 172 1.33 -5.82 -14.64
N SER A 173 1.63 -7.07 -14.29
CA SER A 173 1.09 -7.81 -13.14
C SER A 173 1.53 -7.21 -11.78
N ILE A 174 1.22 -5.94 -11.56
CA ILE A 174 1.58 -5.14 -10.39
C ILE A 174 0.32 -4.88 -9.60
N LEU A 175 0.34 -5.18 -8.31
CA LEU A 175 -0.78 -4.96 -7.42
C LEU A 175 -0.42 -3.92 -6.36
N LEU A 176 -1.14 -2.80 -6.35
CA LEU A 176 -1.05 -1.78 -5.32
C LEU A 176 -2.20 -1.91 -4.32
N THR A 177 -1.95 -1.72 -3.02
CA THR A 177 -3.00 -1.64 -2.00
C THR A 177 -2.56 -0.86 -0.78
N THR A 178 -3.49 -0.58 0.13
CA THR A 178 -3.21 0.00 1.45
C THR A 178 -3.66 -0.97 2.54
N LYS A 179 -2.82 -1.22 3.54
CA LYS A 179 -3.14 -2.06 4.70
C LYS A 179 -2.39 -1.56 5.94
N ASP A 180 -3.07 -1.53 7.08
CA ASP A 180 -2.50 -1.12 8.38
C ASP A 180 -1.77 0.24 8.32
N GLY A 181 -2.31 1.20 7.57
CA GLY A 181 -1.70 2.52 7.37
C GLY A 181 -0.48 2.54 6.45
N ARG A 182 -0.15 1.42 5.78
CA ARG A 182 0.99 1.26 4.88
C ARG A 182 0.53 1.09 3.43
N LEU A 183 1.31 1.59 2.49
CA LEU A 183 1.09 1.39 1.05
C LEU A 183 1.94 0.20 0.58
N ILE A 184 1.32 -0.79 -0.05
CA ILE A 184 1.95 -2.06 -0.42
C ILE A 184 1.91 -2.20 -1.93
N CYS A 185 3.06 -2.56 -2.51
CA CYS A 185 3.22 -2.86 -3.93
C CYS A 185 3.76 -4.27 -4.10
N ILE A 186 3.04 -5.12 -4.84
CA ILE A 186 3.43 -6.49 -5.17
C ILE A 186 3.79 -6.51 -6.66
N ALA A 187 4.99 -6.98 -6.98
CA ALA A 187 5.46 -7.10 -8.37
C ALA A 187 6.17 -8.44 -8.61
N PRO A 188 6.28 -8.89 -9.86
CA PRO A 188 7.10 -10.03 -10.22
C PRO A 188 8.56 -9.84 -9.78
N GLY A 189 9.19 -10.92 -9.34
CA GLY A 189 10.53 -10.90 -8.73
C GLY A 189 11.66 -10.49 -9.69
N ASP A 190 11.43 -10.60 -11.00
CA ASP A 190 12.34 -10.14 -12.05
C ASP A 190 12.19 -8.64 -12.37
N GLN A 191 11.23 -7.94 -11.73
CA GLN A 191 10.90 -6.53 -11.95
C GLN A 191 11.25 -5.66 -10.74
N GLY A 192 12.49 -5.75 -10.26
CA GLY A 192 12.96 -4.95 -9.12
C GLY A 192 12.97 -3.43 -9.38
N ASP A 193 12.96 -3.02 -10.65
CA ASP A 193 12.84 -1.63 -11.07
C ASP A 193 11.45 -1.04 -10.78
N VAL A 194 10.39 -1.86 -10.83
CA VAL A 194 9.03 -1.47 -10.43
C VAL A 194 8.99 -1.09 -8.95
N LEU A 195 9.52 -1.96 -8.08
CA LEU A 195 9.52 -1.71 -6.63
C LEU A 195 10.41 -0.52 -6.25
N THR A 196 11.53 -0.34 -6.95
CA THR A 196 12.40 0.83 -6.76
C THR A 196 11.70 2.12 -7.19
N TYR A 197 10.96 2.10 -8.31
CA TYR A 197 10.19 3.24 -8.76
C TYR A 197 9.01 3.54 -7.83
N PHE A 198 8.31 2.50 -7.36
CA PHE A 198 7.29 2.61 -6.32
C PHE A 198 7.82 3.32 -5.07
N ALA A 199 8.96 2.86 -4.54
CA ALA A 199 9.59 3.46 -3.35
C ALA A 199 9.88 4.95 -3.55
N LYS A 200 10.38 5.32 -4.73
CA LYS A 200 10.60 6.71 -5.09
C LYS A 200 9.29 7.51 -5.12
N GLN A 201 8.25 7.00 -5.78
CA GLN A 201 6.97 7.71 -5.89
C GLN A 201 6.27 7.86 -4.54
N ALA A 202 6.35 6.85 -3.67
CA ALA A 202 5.81 6.93 -2.32
C ALA A 202 6.56 8.00 -1.50
N HIS A 203 7.89 7.99 -1.55
CA HIS A 203 8.72 9.00 -0.87
C HIS A 203 8.45 10.42 -1.37
N ASP A 204 8.43 10.64 -2.69
CA ASP A 204 8.16 11.93 -3.33
C ASP A 204 6.75 12.45 -3.00
N ALA A 205 5.78 11.55 -2.79
CA ALA A 205 4.40 11.94 -2.53
C ALA A 205 4.14 12.35 -1.07
N THR A 206 4.96 11.90 -0.13
CA THR A 206 4.79 12.21 1.31
C THR A 206 5.92 13.05 1.91
N ASP A 207 6.92 13.45 1.12
CA ASP A 207 8.05 14.30 1.55
C ASP A 207 8.79 13.77 2.79
N GLY A 208 9.08 12.45 2.82
CA GLY A 208 9.83 11.84 3.93
C GLY A 208 9.43 10.42 4.33
N GLY A 209 8.56 9.75 3.57
CA GLY A 209 8.19 8.36 3.85
C GLY A 209 9.35 7.38 3.61
N ARG A 210 9.31 6.24 4.29
CA ARG A 210 10.29 5.15 4.16
C ARG A 210 9.67 3.96 3.45
N THR A 211 10.43 3.27 2.61
CA THR A 211 9.98 2.06 1.93
C THR A 211 10.94 0.90 2.18
N ALA A 212 10.43 -0.26 2.57
CA ALA A 212 11.19 -1.51 2.60
C ALA A 212 10.82 -2.39 1.42
N ILE A 213 11.82 -3.03 0.81
CA ILE A 213 11.67 -3.95 -0.32
C ILE A 213 12.12 -5.34 0.12
N GLY A 214 11.18 -6.28 0.13
CA GLY A 214 11.41 -7.69 0.40
C GLY A 214 12.07 -8.43 -0.76
N ARG A 215 12.56 -9.64 -0.49
CA ARG A 215 13.21 -10.46 -1.52
C ARG A 215 12.16 -11.19 -2.36
N ALA A 216 12.52 -11.50 -3.59
CA ALA A 216 11.68 -12.29 -4.47
C ALA A 216 11.61 -13.75 -3.99
N HIS A 217 10.39 -14.26 -3.79
CA HIS A 217 10.14 -15.65 -3.39
C HIS A 217 9.06 -16.29 -4.28
N PRO A 218 9.17 -17.59 -4.60
CA PRO A 218 8.24 -18.29 -5.48
C PRO A 218 6.87 -18.52 -4.83
N GLY A 219 5.80 -18.54 -5.64
CA GLY A 219 4.50 -18.97 -5.18
C GLY A 219 3.71 -17.91 -4.42
N ALA A 220 2.47 -18.26 -4.05
CA ALA A 220 1.62 -17.43 -3.19
C ALA A 220 2.26 -17.18 -1.81
N GLY A 221 2.86 -18.21 -1.21
CA GLY A 221 3.60 -18.09 0.05
C GLY A 221 4.82 -17.17 -0.05
N GLY A 222 5.39 -17.01 -1.25
CA GLY A 222 6.48 -16.08 -1.49
C GLY A 222 6.07 -14.61 -1.34
N VAL A 223 4.82 -14.26 -1.68
CA VAL A 223 4.28 -12.92 -1.43
C VAL A 223 4.23 -12.64 0.07
N VAL A 224 3.72 -13.58 0.86
CA VAL A 224 3.66 -13.47 2.34
C VAL A 224 5.06 -13.29 2.90
N GLN A 225 5.99 -14.16 2.53
CA GLN A 225 7.36 -14.10 3.04
C GLN A 225 8.04 -12.78 2.67
N SER A 226 7.88 -12.30 1.44
CA SER A 226 8.45 -11.00 1.04
C SER A 226 7.79 -9.83 1.78
N TYR A 227 6.49 -9.90 2.08
CA TYR A 227 5.77 -8.89 2.84
C TYR A 227 6.24 -8.84 4.30
N GLU A 228 6.30 -10.00 4.98
CA GLU A 228 6.80 -10.12 6.35
C GLU A 228 8.26 -9.64 6.48
N GLU A 229 9.09 -9.95 5.49
CA GLU A 229 10.47 -9.46 5.39
C GLU A 229 10.53 -7.92 5.32
N ALA A 230 9.71 -7.31 4.47
CA ALA A 230 9.66 -5.86 4.32
C ALA A 230 9.15 -5.17 5.59
N VAL A 231 8.07 -5.68 6.20
CA VAL A 231 7.55 -5.19 7.48
C VAL A 231 8.59 -5.31 8.59
N GLY A 232 9.23 -6.47 8.73
CA GLY A 232 10.25 -6.68 9.75
C GLY A 232 11.46 -5.76 9.61
N VAL A 233 11.80 -5.34 8.37
CA VAL A 233 12.87 -4.36 8.12
C VAL A 233 12.45 -2.93 8.46
N LEU A 234 11.18 -2.55 8.27
CA LEU A 234 10.68 -1.24 8.74
C LEU A 234 10.80 -1.15 10.27
N ASP A 235 10.30 -2.16 10.99
CA ASP A 235 10.38 -2.22 12.45
C ASP A 235 11.84 -2.22 12.95
N LEU A 236 12.72 -2.92 12.24
CA LEU A 236 14.16 -2.94 12.51
C LEU A 236 14.78 -1.54 12.35
N ALA A 237 14.41 -0.82 11.29
CA ALA A 237 14.97 0.47 10.99
C ALA A 237 14.61 1.52 12.04
N ASP A 238 13.43 1.43 12.64
CA ASP A 238 13.03 2.29 13.74
C ASP A 238 13.87 2.03 14.99
N ARG A 239 14.08 0.75 15.34
CA ARG A 239 14.92 0.34 16.49
C ARG A 239 16.39 0.69 16.31
N MET A 240 16.87 0.63 15.08
CA MET A 240 18.28 0.85 14.75
C MET A 240 18.56 2.30 14.33
N HIS A 241 17.54 3.16 14.26
CA HIS A 241 17.63 4.53 13.73
C HIS A 241 18.33 4.59 12.37
N LEU A 242 17.94 3.71 11.45
CA LEU A 242 18.43 3.76 10.07
C LEU A 242 17.68 4.88 9.35
N ASP A 243 18.38 5.80 8.69
CA ASP A 243 17.74 6.97 8.04
C ASP A 243 17.48 6.78 6.55
N ASP A 244 17.88 5.64 5.98
CA ASP A 244 17.73 5.38 4.54
C ASP A 244 16.24 5.39 4.14
N PRO A 245 15.85 6.15 3.10
CA PRO A 245 14.46 6.23 2.64
C PRO A 245 14.01 4.93 1.97
N VAL A 246 14.95 4.12 1.47
CA VAL A 246 14.68 2.84 0.83
C VAL A 246 15.56 1.76 1.44
N LEU A 247 14.93 0.80 2.10
CA LEU A 247 15.60 -0.32 2.75
C LEU A 247 15.40 -1.59 1.91
N ARG A 248 16.49 -2.26 1.56
CA ARG A 248 16.41 -3.57 0.88
C ARG A 248 16.71 -4.66 1.88
N VAL A 249 15.78 -5.61 2.02
CA VAL A 249 15.95 -6.76 2.94
C VAL A 249 17.25 -7.51 2.66
N ALA A 250 17.63 -7.65 1.38
CA ALA A 250 18.86 -8.30 0.97
C ALA A 250 20.14 -7.67 1.57
N GLU A 251 20.12 -6.37 1.89
CA GLU A 251 21.25 -5.63 2.46
C GLU A 251 21.28 -5.73 4.00
N LEU A 252 20.18 -6.17 4.62
CA LEU A 252 19.97 -6.16 6.07
C LEU A 252 19.82 -7.58 6.67
N LEU A 253 20.15 -8.62 5.90
CA LEU A 253 19.98 -10.03 6.32
C LEU A 253 20.80 -10.42 7.56
N VAL A 254 21.81 -9.65 7.93
CA VAL A 254 22.59 -9.90 9.16
C VAL A 254 21.72 -9.76 10.42
N TYR A 255 20.77 -8.81 10.45
CA TYR A 255 19.98 -8.55 11.65
C TYR A 255 19.02 -9.70 12.00
N PRO A 256 18.22 -10.26 11.06
CA PRO A 256 17.43 -11.46 11.33
C PRO A 256 18.26 -12.68 11.75
N VAL A 257 19.50 -12.80 11.24
CA VAL A 257 20.41 -13.88 11.66
C VAL A 257 20.81 -13.70 13.13
N LEU A 258 21.15 -12.47 13.52
CA LEU A 258 21.54 -12.14 14.90
C LEU A 258 20.38 -12.32 15.90
N THR A 259 19.13 -12.10 15.49
CA THR A 259 17.96 -12.19 16.38
C THR A 259 17.27 -13.55 16.36
N ARG A 260 17.73 -14.49 15.53
CA ARG A 260 17.15 -15.84 15.44
C ARG A 260 17.20 -16.60 16.76
N ASP A 261 18.29 -16.44 17.51
CA ASP A 261 18.42 -16.90 18.89
C ASP A 261 18.46 -15.70 19.83
N ARG A 262 17.28 -15.22 20.21
CA ARG A 262 17.12 -14.04 21.06
C ARG A 262 17.76 -14.25 22.43
N GLN A 263 17.76 -15.48 22.97
CA GLN A 263 18.35 -15.78 24.26
C GLN A 263 19.87 -15.75 24.19
N ALA A 264 20.47 -16.40 23.19
CA ALA A 264 21.91 -16.34 23.01
C ALA A 264 22.40 -14.91 22.77
N MET A 265 21.62 -14.09 22.06
CA MET A 265 21.93 -12.66 21.91
C MET A 265 21.83 -11.91 23.24
N ALA A 266 20.80 -12.16 24.05
CA ALA A 266 20.67 -11.55 25.38
C ALA A 266 21.83 -11.94 26.30
N ASP A 267 22.24 -13.21 26.29
CA ASP A 267 23.37 -13.70 27.08
C ASP A 267 24.69 -13.05 26.61
N LEU A 268 24.89 -12.89 25.29
CA LEU A 268 26.04 -12.16 24.74
C LEU A 268 26.07 -10.71 25.22
N VAL A 269 24.92 -10.02 25.15
CA VAL A 269 24.78 -8.63 25.61
C VAL A 269 25.08 -8.51 27.10
N SER A 270 24.44 -9.33 27.93
CA SER A 270 24.61 -9.28 29.39
C SER A 270 26.04 -9.62 29.82
N ASN A 271 26.67 -10.63 29.21
CA ASN A 271 28.05 -11.00 29.55
C ASN A 271 29.07 -9.96 29.07
N THR A 272 28.87 -9.37 27.89
CA THR A 272 29.85 -8.46 27.27
C THR A 272 29.69 -7.02 27.77
N LEU A 273 28.46 -6.54 27.87
CA LEU A 273 28.13 -5.15 28.17
C LEU A 273 27.60 -4.94 29.59
N GLY A 274 27.14 -5.99 30.27
CA GLY A 274 26.68 -5.93 31.67
C GLY A 274 27.63 -5.20 32.62
N PRO A 275 28.95 -5.43 32.56
CA PRO A 275 29.91 -4.69 33.40
C PRO A 275 29.87 -3.16 33.22
N LEU A 276 29.41 -2.64 32.07
CA LEU A 276 29.26 -1.21 31.84
C LEU A 276 28.20 -0.56 32.75
N ARG A 277 27.28 -1.33 33.32
CA ARG A 277 26.31 -0.84 34.32
C ARG A 277 27.00 -0.29 35.58
N GLN A 278 28.23 -0.73 35.87
CA GLN A 278 29.03 -0.26 37.00
C GLN A 278 29.71 1.09 36.73
N ALA A 279 29.63 1.63 35.50
CA ALA A 279 30.16 2.93 35.18
C ALA A 279 29.40 4.05 35.92
N ARG A 280 30.13 5.09 36.34
CA ARG A 280 29.51 6.28 36.93
C ARG A 280 28.66 6.98 35.86
N GLY A 281 27.35 7.09 36.10
CA GLY A 281 26.39 7.61 35.13
C GLY A 281 25.72 6.53 34.26
N GLY A 282 25.89 5.25 34.60
CA GLY A 282 25.28 4.12 33.91
C GLY A 282 25.99 3.76 32.60
N PRO A 283 25.48 2.75 31.85
CA PRO A 283 26.12 2.25 30.64
C PRO A 283 25.98 3.20 29.43
N GLY A 284 24.99 4.11 29.44
CA GLY A 284 24.61 4.95 28.30
C GLY A 284 25.78 5.68 27.62
N PRO A 285 26.56 6.52 28.32
CA PRO A 285 27.67 7.26 27.71
C PRO A 285 28.78 6.38 27.10
N LEU A 286 29.00 5.20 27.67
CA LEU A 286 30.00 4.25 27.15
C LEU A 286 29.46 3.48 25.93
N LEU A 287 28.16 3.15 25.92
CA LEU A 287 27.50 2.57 24.75
C LEU A 287 27.42 3.57 23.59
N GLU A 288 27.11 4.84 23.86
CA GLU A 288 27.19 5.92 22.87
C GLU A 288 28.61 6.03 22.28
N THR A 289 29.62 5.91 23.13
CA THR A 289 31.03 5.93 22.71
C THR A 289 31.35 4.74 21.80
N LEU A 290 30.94 3.51 22.15
CA LEU A 290 31.16 2.32 21.32
C LEU A 290 30.44 2.42 19.97
N ASN A 291 29.18 2.86 19.97
CA ASN A 291 28.41 3.08 18.75
C ASN A 291 29.12 4.04 17.80
N ALA A 292 29.43 5.26 18.27
CA ALA A 292 30.12 6.24 17.45
C ALA A 292 31.52 5.77 17.03
N TYR A 293 32.20 4.96 17.85
CA TYR A 293 33.49 4.38 17.52
C TYR A 293 33.40 3.40 16.34
N PHE A 294 32.44 2.47 16.39
CA PHE A 294 32.22 1.51 15.31
C PHE A 294 31.69 2.17 14.03
N ASP A 295 30.75 3.12 14.14
CA ASP A 295 30.18 3.88 13.01
C ASP A 295 31.22 4.80 12.31
N SER A 296 32.34 5.08 12.99
CA SER A 296 33.48 5.84 12.45
C SER A 296 34.59 4.93 11.92
N GLY A 297 34.32 3.64 11.72
CA GLY A 297 35.33 2.67 11.27
C GLY A 297 36.47 2.47 12.28
N CYS A 298 36.18 2.65 13.57
CA CYS A 298 37.16 2.57 14.66
C CYS A 298 38.27 3.64 14.63
N VAL A 299 38.00 4.78 13.97
CA VAL A 299 38.93 5.93 13.89
C VAL A 299 38.68 6.90 15.04
N ALA A 300 39.57 6.89 16.05
CA ALA A 300 39.41 7.69 17.27
C ALA A 300 39.25 9.21 17.01
N ALA A 301 39.97 9.78 16.05
CA ALA A 301 39.86 11.21 15.75
C ALA A 301 38.46 11.58 15.20
N GLU A 302 37.91 10.75 14.32
CA GLU A 302 36.58 10.95 13.74
C GLU A 302 35.49 10.73 14.79
N THR A 303 35.61 9.70 15.62
CA THR A 303 34.68 9.46 16.73
C THR A 303 34.66 10.61 17.73
N ALA A 304 35.83 11.13 18.11
CA ALA A 304 35.93 12.25 19.05
C ALA A 304 35.25 13.50 18.49
N ARG A 305 35.44 13.77 17.18
CA ARG A 305 34.77 14.85 16.46
C ARG A 305 33.25 14.69 16.48
N ARG A 306 32.73 13.49 16.18
CA ARG A 306 31.28 13.21 16.18
C ARG A 306 30.65 13.39 17.56
N LEU A 307 31.35 13.02 18.62
CA LEU A 307 30.87 13.14 20.01
C LEU A 307 31.17 14.51 20.65
N ASN A 308 31.75 15.46 19.90
CA ASN A 308 32.22 16.75 20.44
C ASN A 308 33.18 16.60 21.65
N LEU A 309 34.08 15.62 21.58
CA LEU A 309 35.08 15.33 22.61
C LEU A 309 36.50 15.63 22.09
N SER A 310 37.44 15.82 23.01
CA SER A 310 38.86 15.72 22.67
C SER A 310 39.25 14.26 22.43
N VAL A 311 40.24 14.00 21.57
CA VAL A 311 40.75 12.64 21.33
C VAL A 311 41.20 11.98 22.64
N ARG A 312 41.84 12.74 23.55
CA ARG A 312 42.24 12.25 24.88
C ARG A 312 41.05 11.78 25.72
N ALA A 313 39.95 12.56 25.72
CA ALA A 313 38.75 12.18 26.44
C ALA A 313 38.10 10.93 25.86
N LEU A 314 38.10 10.77 24.53
CA LEU A 314 37.65 9.54 23.89
C LEU A 314 38.53 8.35 24.27
N THR A 315 39.86 8.47 24.17
CA THR A 315 40.79 7.39 24.55
C THR A 315 40.57 6.96 25.99
N TYR A 316 40.38 7.92 26.92
CA TYR A 316 40.04 7.60 28.30
C TYR A 316 38.73 6.81 28.43
N ARG A 317 37.68 7.14 27.64
CA ARG A 317 36.43 6.37 27.65
C ARG A 317 36.61 4.96 27.09
N LEU A 318 37.39 4.79 26.02
CA LEU A 318 37.70 3.47 25.45
C LEU A 318 38.52 2.61 26.42
N ASP A 319 39.53 3.21 27.08
CA ASP A 319 40.30 2.53 28.13
C ASP A 319 39.41 2.15 29.31
N ARG A 320 38.44 3.00 29.68
CA ARG A 320 37.48 2.70 30.73
C ARG A 320 36.56 1.53 30.36
N ILE A 321 36.10 1.47 29.10
CA ILE A 321 35.35 0.31 28.60
C ILE A 321 36.19 -0.95 28.75
N ARG A 322 37.44 -0.93 28.28
CA ARG A 322 38.37 -2.06 28.41
C ARG A 322 38.57 -2.51 29.87
N GLN A 323 38.71 -1.58 30.80
CA GLN A 323 38.86 -1.89 32.23
C GLN A 323 37.61 -2.55 32.82
N LEU A 324 36.41 -2.14 32.38
CA LEU A 324 35.15 -2.66 32.90
C LEU A 324 34.80 -4.02 32.27
N THR A 325 34.95 -4.16 30.96
CA THR A 325 34.52 -5.36 30.21
C THR A 325 35.62 -6.41 30.05
N GLY A 326 36.87 -6.04 30.32
CA GLY A 326 38.04 -6.87 29.97
C GLY A 326 38.33 -6.97 28.47
N SER A 327 37.49 -6.38 27.62
CA SER A 327 37.56 -6.45 26.16
C SER A 327 38.11 -5.15 25.58
N ASP A 328 39.14 -5.25 24.74
CA ASP A 328 39.77 -4.09 24.10
C ASP A 328 39.06 -3.77 22.76
N PRO A 329 38.40 -2.60 22.60
CA PRO A 329 37.74 -2.23 21.35
C PRO A 329 38.70 -2.12 20.15
N ALA A 330 40.00 -1.94 20.39
CA ALA A 330 41.01 -1.89 19.33
C ALA A 330 41.46 -3.29 18.87
N ASP A 331 41.34 -4.33 19.70
CA ASP A 331 41.67 -5.71 19.32
C ASP A 331 40.58 -6.29 18.39
N PRO A 332 40.92 -6.90 17.24
CA PRO A 332 39.92 -7.36 16.27
C PRO A 332 38.89 -8.37 16.81
N LEU A 333 39.30 -9.31 17.67
CA LEU A 333 38.41 -10.36 18.18
C LEU A 333 37.47 -9.81 19.26
N HIS A 334 38.04 -9.03 20.19
CA HIS A 334 37.25 -8.31 21.19
C HIS A 334 36.29 -7.31 20.54
N ARG A 335 36.76 -6.59 19.51
CA ARG A 335 35.94 -5.65 18.74
C ARG A 335 34.73 -6.31 18.11
N TYR A 336 34.91 -7.45 17.43
CA TYR A 336 33.79 -8.16 16.82
C TYR A 336 32.72 -8.54 17.86
N THR A 337 33.16 -9.04 19.01
CA THR A 337 32.28 -9.40 20.13
C THR A 337 31.56 -8.17 20.70
N LEU A 338 32.29 -7.09 20.98
CA LEU A 338 31.74 -5.83 21.48
C LEU A 338 30.76 -5.20 20.48
N GLN A 339 31.10 -5.16 19.20
CA GLN A 339 30.25 -4.59 18.16
C GLN A 339 28.96 -5.40 17.99
N THR A 340 29.06 -6.73 17.99
CA THR A 340 27.89 -7.61 17.93
C THR A 340 27.01 -7.44 19.17
N ALA A 341 27.60 -7.36 20.36
CA ALA A 341 26.85 -7.10 21.59
C ALA A 341 26.19 -5.72 21.59
N VAL A 342 26.85 -4.68 21.04
CA VAL A 342 26.26 -3.34 20.93
C VAL A 342 25.08 -3.31 19.95
N ILE A 343 25.19 -4.01 18.82
CA ILE A 343 24.06 -4.22 17.89
C ILE A 343 22.93 -4.97 18.60
N GLY A 344 23.25 -6.06 19.30
CA GLY A 344 22.30 -6.84 20.09
C GLY A 344 21.58 -6.01 21.14
N ALA A 345 22.30 -5.15 21.85
CA ALA A 345 21.75 -4.26 22.87
C ALA A 345 20.71 -3.29 22.29
N ARG A 346 20.92 -2.79 21.06
CA ARG A 346 19.91 -1.97 20.34
C ARG A 346 18.71 -2.81 19.92
N LEU A 347 18.93 -3.99 19.34
CA LEU A 347 17.86 -4.88 18.87
C LEU A 347 16.94 -5.38 20.00
N LEU A 348 17.49 -5.54 21.20
CA LEU A 348 16.79 -6.01 22.40
C LEU A 348 16.28 -4.87 23.28
N ASP A 349 16.55 -3.62 22.93
CA ASP A 349 16.28 -2.43 23.76
C ASP A 349 16.85 -2.54 25.19
N TRP A 350 18.08 -3.05 25.30
CA TRP A 350 18.72 -3.38 26.58
C TRP A 350 18.98 -2.16 27.49
N GLN A 351 19.00 -0.95 26.92
CA GLN A 351 19.21 0.29 27.68
C GLN A 351 17.96 0.69 28.47
N SER A 352 16.76 0.38 27.98
CA SER A 352 15.50 0.57 28.68
C SER A 352 15.13 -0.65 29.56
N TRP A 353 15.78 -1.80 29.31
CA TRP A 353 15.53 -3.05 30.00
C TRP A 353 16.02 -3.01 31.46
N GLU A 354 15.06 -2.89 32.38
CA GLU A 354 15.18 -3.28 33.78
C GLU A 354 15.07 -4.81 33.86
N GLU A 355 16.08 -5.46 34.43
CA GLU A 355 16.14 -6.92 34.58
C GLU A 355 14.95 -7.37 35.47
N PRO A 356 14.08 -8.29 35.03
CA PRO A 356 13.05 -8.85 35.90
C PRO A 356 13.73 -9.63 37.03
N ALA A 357 13.33 -9.31 38.27
CA ALA A 357 13.90 -9.82 39.52
C ALA A 357 13.80 -11.34 39.70
#